data_AF-A0AAW1F7Y5-F1
#
_entry.id   AF-A0AAW1F7Y5-F1
#
_cell.length_a   1.000
_cell.length_b   1.000
_cell.length_c   1.000
_cell.angle_alpha   90.00
_cell.angle_beta   90.00
_cell.angle_gamma   90.00
#
_symmetry.space_group_name_H-M   'P 1'
#
loop_
_entity.id
_entity.type
_entity.pdbx_description
1 polymer ?
#
loop_
_entity_poly.entity_id
_entity_poly.type
_entity_poly.pdbx_seq_one_letter_code
_entity_poly.pdbx_strand_id
1 'polypeptide(L)'
;MNVNQPTIDKRWPALILERQIRAEFKRVVTTGLLECFLDELDGLVPRLLEVYKAATMSGKKQALKYILNCLEKDDTNERRTAALLGLPHYISEDPADIIRINKLLRYKL
;
A
#
# COMPACT_ATOMS: atom_id res chain seq x y z
N MET A 1 -23.60 -4.15 -26.88
CA MET A 1 -23.05 -3.46 -25.69
C MET A 1 -24.21 -2.77 -24.98
N ASN A 2 -24.51 -3.15 -23.73
CA ASN A 2 -25.65 -2.63 -22.98
C ASN A 2 -25.26 -1.31 -22.29
N VAL A 3 -25.92 -0.22 -22.68
CA VAL A 3 -25.61 1.18 -22.31
C VAL A 3 -26.23 1.63 -20.97
N ASN A 4 -26.82 0.72 -20.18
CA ASN A 4 -27.62 1.09 -19.01
C ASN A 4 -27.10 0.61 -17.65
N GLN A 5 -25.83 0.20 -17.52
CA GLN A 5 -25.27 -0.06 -16.19
C GLN A 5 -25.00 1.29 -15.48
N PRO A 6 -25.62 1.57 -14.32
CA PRO A 6 -25.29 2.78 -13.58
C PRO A 6 -23.83 2.72 -13.14
N THR A 7 -23.10 3.76 -13.49
CA THR A 7 -21.71 3.95 -13.09
C THR A 7 -21.61 4.10 -11.56
N ILE A 8 -20.47 3.74 -10.96
CA ILE A 8 -20.29 3.72 -9.50
C ILE A 8 -20.67 5.04 -8.84
N ASP A 9 -20.39 6.17 -9.50
CA ASP A 9 -20.76 7.53 -9.08
C ASP A 9 -22.27 7.75 -8.98
N LYS A 10 -23.09 7.10 -9.81
CA LYS A 10 -24.56 7.18 -9.75
C LYS A 10 -25.15 6.30 -8.65
N ARG A 11 -24.53 5.15 -8.38
CA ARG A 11 -25.02 4.19 -7.38
C ARG A 11 -24.50 4.52 -5.97
N TRP A 12 -23.29 5.07 -5.88
CA TRP A 12 -22.57 5.37 -4.63
C TRP A 12 -21.77 6.68 -4.76
N PRO A 13 -22.46 7.84 -4.81
CA PRO A 13 -21.78 9.15 -4.97
C PRO A 13 -20.81 9.48 -3.81
N ALA A 14 -20.92 8.77 -2.69
CA ALA A 14 -20.02 8.87 -1.55
C ALA A 14 -18.80 7.92 -1.62
N LEU A 15 -18.48 7.29 -2.76
CA LEU A 15 -17.27 6.45 -2.89
C LEU A 15 -16.22 7.05 -3.84
N ILE A 16 -16.26 8.38 -4.02
CA ILE A 16 -15.41 9.08 -4.98
C ILE A 16 -14.13 9.59 -4.29
N LEU A 17 -14.26 10.14 -3.08
CA LEU A 17 -13.13 10.66 -2.31
C LEU A 17 -12.69 9.67 -1.24
N GLU A 18 -11.39 9.63 -0.97
CA GLU A 18 -10.79 8.76 0.06
C GLU A 18 -11.50 8.88 1.41
N ARG A 19 -11.79 10.11 1.88
CA ARG A 19 -12.51 10.34 3.14
C ARG A 19 -13.89 9.70 3.18
N GLN A 20 -14.58 9.68 2.04
CA GLN A 20 -15.93 9.13 1.96
C GLN A 20 -15.87 7.59 1.89
N ILE A 21 -14.88 7.03 1.19
CA ILE A 21 -14.59 5.58 1.22
C ILE A 21 -14.30 5.12 2.64
N ARG A 22 -13.44 5.85 3.38
CA ARG A 22 -13.13 5.55 4.79
C ARG A 22 -14.37 5.63 5.68
N ALA A 23 -15.22 6.64 5.49
CA ALA A 23 -16.45 6.82 6.25
C ALA A 23 -17.47 5.71 5.98
N GLU A 24 -17.69 5.37 4.71
CA GLU A 24 -18.62 4.30 4.31
C GLU A 24 -18.13 2.92 4.75
N PHE A 25 -16.83 2.64 4.63
CA PHE A 25 -16.25 1.42 5.19
C PHE A 25 -16.51 1.34 6.69
N LYS A 26 -16.25 2.42 7.45
CA LYS A 26 -16.52 2.45 8.89
C LYS A 26 -18.01 2.30 9.21
N ARG A 27 -18.91 2.84 8.39
CA ARG A 27 -20.36 2.69 8.57
C ARG A 27 -20.81 1.23 8.40
N VAL A 28 -20.23 0.50 7.44
CA VAL A 28 -20.61 -0.88 7.10
C VAL A 28 -19.91 -1.92 7.99
N VAL A 29 -18.60 -1.76 8.18
CA VAL A 29 -17.72 -2.73 8.85
C VAL A 29 -17.54 -2.39 10.32
N THR A 30 -17.98 -1.21 10.77
CA THR A 30 -17.85 -0.67 12.14
C THR A 30 -16.44 -0.36 12.61
N THR A 31 -15.42 -0.69 11.81
CA THR A 31 -13.99 -0.43 12.08
C THR A 31 -13.39 0.55 11.07
N GLY A 32 -12.26 1.16 11.42
CA GLY A 32 -11.57 2.10 10.54
C GLY A 32 -10.79 1.39 9.43
N LEU A 33 -11.03 1.75 8.16
CA LEU A 33 -10.30 1.16 7.02
C LEU A 33 -8.77 1.30 7.14
N LEU A 34 -8.29 2.50 7.54
CA LEU A 34 -6.84 2.73 7.68
C LEU A 34 -6.25 1.89 8.80
N GLU A 35 -6.95 1.88 9.93
CA GLU A 35 -6.53 1.25 11.17
C GLU A 35 -6.41 -0.26 10.95
N CYS A 36 -7.47 -0.92 10.46
CA CYS A 36 -7.41 -2.34 10.14
C CYS A 36 -6.32 -2.68 9.11
N PHE A 37 -6.14 -1.84 8.09
CA PHE A 37 -5.07 -2.07 7.12
C PHE A 37 -3.68 -1.97 7.74
N LEU A 38 -3.43 -0.95 8.58
CA LEU A 38 -2.14 -0.75 9.22
C LEU A 38 -1.85 -1.83 10.27
N ASP A 39 -2.86 -2.26 11.04
CA ASP A 39 -2.72 -3.30 12.05
C ASP A 39 -2.34 -4.64 11.41
N GLU A 40 -3.03 -5.04 10.33
CA GLU A 40 -2.69 -6.25 9.58
C GLU A 40 -1.33 -6.13 8.88
N LEU A 41 -1.02 -4.95 8.32
CA LEU A 41 0.29 -4.69 7.70
C LEU A 41 1.42 -4.83 8.72
N ASP A 42 1.26 -4.33 9.94
CA ASP A 42 2.26 -4.44 11.01
C ASP A 42 2.59 -5.88 11.35
N GLY A 43 1.60 -6.78 11.31
CA GLY A 43 1.83 -8.21 11.48
C GLY A 43 2.72 -8.83 10.39
N LEU A 44 2.69 -8.27 9.17
CA LEU A 44 3.43 -8.78 8.01
C LEU A 44 4.79 -8.12 7.81
N VAL A 45 4.94 -6.85 8.21
CA VAL A 45 6.14 -6.02 8.02
C VAL A 45 7.43 -6.75 8.44
N PRO A 46 7.54 -7.36 9.64
CA PRO A 46 8.78 -8.02 10.06
C PRO A 46 9.22 -9.11 9.07
N ARG A 47 8.28 -9.93 8.61
CA ARG A 47 8.56 -11.05 7.71
C ARG A 47 8.89 -10.59 6.30
N LEU A 48 8.21 -9.55 5.80
CA LEU A 48 8.55 -8.93 4.51
C LEU A 48 9.98 -8.39 4.50
N LEU A 49 10.36 -7.64 5.54
CA LEU A 49 11.71 -7.10 5.64
C LEU A 49 12.78 -8.20 5.76
N GLU A 50 12.47 -9.30 6.46
CA GLU A 50 13.35 -10.46 6.56
C GLU A 50 13.60 -11.11 5.19
N VAL A 51 12.55 -11.40 4.41
CA VAL A 51 12.71 -12.02 3.09
C VAL A 51 13.42 -11.09 2.10
N TYR A 52 13.23 -9.78 2.21
CA TYR A 52 13.97 -8.79 1.40
C TYR A 52 15.46 -8.83 1.73
N LYS A 53 15.81 -8.81 3.02
CA LYS A 53 17.20 -8.92 3.48
C LYS A 53 17.83 -10.23 2.97
N ALA A 54 17.16 -11.36 3.15
CA ALA A 54 17.66 -12.66 2.68
C ALA A 54 17.88 -12.68 1.15
N ALA A 55 16.95 -12.13 0.36
CA ALA A 55 17.11 -12.05 -1.09
C ALA A 55 18.33 -11.21 -1.47
N THR A 56 18.52 -10.04 -0.86
CA THR A 56 19.69 -9.18 -1.12
C THR A 56 21.01 -9.83 -0.71
N MET A 57 21.05 -10.53 0.43
CA MET A 57 22.23 -11.27 0.89
C MET A 57 22.60 -12.42 -0.04
N SER A 58 21.61 -13.06 -0.68
CA SER A 58 21.85 -14.10 -1.70
C SER A 58 22.28 -13.56 -3.07
N GLY A 59 22.53 -12.26 -3.20
CA GLY A 59 22.87 -11.62 -4.47
C GLY A 59 21.68 -11.40 -5.41
N LYS A 60 20.45 -11.77 -5.01
CA LYS A 60 19.23 -11.57 -5.79
C LYS A 60 18.59 -10.22 -5.45
N LYS A 61 17.68 -9.75 -6.31
CA LYS A 61 16.80 -8.59 -6.03
C LYS A 61 17.53 -7.36 -5.48
N GLN A 62 18.70 -7.04 -6.02
CA GLN A 62 19.58 -5.99 -5.49
C GLN A 62 18.94 -4.59 -5.44
N ALA A 63 17.88 -4.34 -6.22
CA ALA A 63 17.06 -3.12 -6.13
C ALA A 63 16.51 -2.87 -4.71
N LEU A 64 16.27 -3.93 -3.92
CA LEU A 64 15.81 -3.83 -2.53
C LEU A 64 16.85 -3.21 -1.59
N LYS A 65 18.14 -3.23 -1.96
CA LYS A 65 19.22 -2.75 -1.09
C LYS A 65 19.07 -1.26 -0.77
N TYR A 66 18.64 -0.45 -1.73
CA TYR A 66 18.38 0.97 -1.49
C TYR A 66 17.27 1.19 -0.46
N ILE A 67 16.17 0.44 -0.58
CA ILE A 67 15.02 0.51 0.34
C ILE A 67 15.42 0.08 1.75
N LEU A 68 16.19 -1.02 1.86
CA LEU A 68 16.66 -1.53 3.15
C LEU A 68 17.68 -0.61 3.81
N ASN A 69 18.53 0.07 3.05
CA ASN A 69 19.50 1.03 3.60
C ASN A 69 18.84 2.28 4.19
N CYS A 70 17.62 2.63 3.76
CA CYS A 70 16.87 3.74 4.34
C CYS A 70 16.25 3.41 5.71
N LEU A 71 16.27 2.14 6.15
CA LEU A 71 15.81 1.71 7.47
C LEU A 71 16.92 1.91 8.52
N GLU A 72 17.27 3.16 8.80
CA GLU A 72 18.26 3.47 9.84
C GLU A 72 17.65 3.57 11.24
N LYS A 73 16.32 3.67 11.35
CA LYS A 73 15.62 3.84 12.63
C LYS A 73 14.55 2.77 12.82
N ASP A 74 14.22 2.47 14.08
CA ASP A 74 13.09 1.60 14.43
C ASP A 74 11.76 2.39 14.40
N ASP A 75 11.57 3.19 13.35
CA ASP A 75 10.33 3.92 13.12
C ASP A 75 9.31 3.01 12.42
N THR A 76 8.11 2.91 13.00
CA THR A 76 7.06 2.02 12.48
C THR A 76 6.61 2.43 11.07
N ASN A 77 6.52 3.73 10.78
CA ASN A 77 6.07 4.22 9.47
C ASN A 77 7.14 4.04 8.39
N GLU A 78 8.42 4.22 8.72
CA GLU A 78 9.54 3.91 7.83
C GLU A 78 9.55 2.41 7.48
N ARG A 79 9.34 1.53 8.46
CA ARG A 79 9.26 0.08 8.25
C ARG A 79 8.07 -0.33 7.37
N ARG A 80 6.88 0.22 7.63
CA ARG A 80 5.69 0.02 6.77
C ARG A 80 5.97 0.49 5.34
N THR A 81 6.55 1.67 5.19
CA THR A 81 6.90 2.25 3.89
C THR A 81 7.88 1.36 3.13
N ALA A 82 8.95 0.91 3.78
CA ALA A 82 9.92 0.01 3.17
C ALA A 82 9.32 -1.35 2.79
N ALA A 83 8.44 -1.91 3.62
CA ALA A 83 7.74 -3.14 3.33
C ALA A 83 6.89 -3.04 2.05
N LEU A 84 6.11 -1.95 1.93
CA LEU A 84 5.26 -1.69 0.76
C LEU A 84 6.07 -1.36 -0.49
N LEU A 85 7.05 -0.46 -0.40
CA LEU A 85 7.91 -0.09 -1.54
C LEU A 85 8.77 -1.26 -2.03
N GLY A 86 9.19 -2.16 -1.14
CA GLY A 86 10.00 -3.33 -1.50
C GLY A 86 9.20 -4.42 -2.21
N LEU A 87 7.88 -4.50 -1.98
CA LEU A 87 7.06 -5.62 -2.45
C LEU A 87 7.14 -5.82 -3.97
N PRO A 88 6.94 -4.79 -4.83
CA PRO A 88 7.07 -4.93 -6.29
C PRO A 88 8.43 -5.47 -6.72
N HIS A 89 9.51 -4.96 -6.12
CA HIS A 89 10.88 -5.38 -6.46
C HIS A 89 11.12 -6.84 -6.08
N TYR A 90 10.54 -7.29 -4.96
CA TYR A 90 10.63 -8.67 -4.52
C TYR A 90 9.88 -9.62 -5.47
N ILE A 91 8.65 -9.31 -5.86
CA ILE A 91 7.84 -10.15 -6.76
C ILE A 91 8.13 -9.96 -8.25
N SER A 92 9.01 -9.01 -8.62
CA SER A 92 9.40 -8.68 -10.01
C SER A 92 8.28 -8.05 -10.85
N GLU A 93 7.33 -7.40 -10.20
CA GLU A 93 6.27 -6.65 -10.86
C GLU A 93 6.66 -5.17 -10.96
N ASP A 94 6.08 -4.46 -11.93
CA ASP A 94 6.26 -3.01 -12.02
C ASP A 94 5.60 -2.35 -10.78
N PRO A 95 6.33 -1.51 -10.02
CA PRO A 95 5.71 -0.74 -8.94
C PRO A 95 4.45 0.02 -9.36
N ALA A 96 4.33 0.44 -10.61
CA ALA A 96 3.14 1.11 -11.15
C ALA A 96 1.91 0.19 -11.25
N ASP A 97 2.12 -1.13 -11.37
CA ASP A 97 1.06 -2.14 -11.45
C ASP A 97 0.49 -2.47 -10.07
N ILE A 98 1.32 -2.40 -9.01
CA ILE A 98 0.92 -2.72 -7.63
C ILE A 98 0.51 -1.47 -6.86
N ILE A 99 1.31 -0.41 -6.94
CA ILE A 99 1.08 0.84 -6.22
C ILE A 99 0.79 1.93 -7.24
N ARG A 100 -0.47 2.02 -7.64
CA ARG A 100 -0.97 3.17 -8.39
C ARG A 100 -1.10 4.37 -7.46
N ILE A 101 0.02 4.98 -7.07
CA ILE A 101 0.02 6.27 -6.39
C ILE A 101 -0.53 7.28 -7.40
N ASN A 102 -1.80 7.67 -7.22
CA ASN A 102 -2.36 8.76 -7.98
C ASN A 102 -1.45 9.98 -7.80
N LYS A 103 -0.85 10.47 -8.89
CA LYS A 103 0.02 11.67 -8.92
C LYS A 103 -0.62 12.91 -8.27
N LEU A 104 -1.93 12.90 -8.02
CA LEU A 104 -2.68 13.94 -7.32
C LEU A 104 -2.31 14.11 -5.84
N LEU A 105 -1.67 13.13 -5.19
CA LEU A 105 -1.20 13.27 -3.80
C LEU A 105 0.14 14.01 -3.67
N ARG A 106 0.87 14.28 -4.77
CA ARG A 106 2.12 15.07 -4.74
C ARG A 106 1.90 16.58 -4.58
N TYR A 107 0.66 17.07 -4.62
CA TYR A 107 0.36 18.51 -4.58
C TYR A 107 -0.43 18.97 -3.33
N LYS A 108 -0.55 18.15 -2.28
CA LYS A 108 -1.22 18.54 -1.04
C LYS A 108 -0.55 18.00 0.23
N LEU A 109 0.76 18.19 0.34
CA LEU A 109 1.47 18.31 1.62
C LEU A 109 2.22 19.63 1.62
#